data_AF-A0A8T4NIX0-F1
#
_entry.id   AF-A0A8T4NIX0-F1
#
_cell.length_a   1.000
_cell.length_b   1.000
_cell.length_c   1.000
_cell.angle_alpha   90.00
_cell.angle_beta   90.00
_cell.angle_gamma   90.00
#
_symmetry.space_group_name_H-M   'P 1'
#
loop_
_entity.id
_entity.type
_entity.pdbx_description
1 polymer ?
#
loop_
_entity_poly.entity_id
_entity_poly.type
_entity_poly.pdbx_seq_one_letter_code
_entity_poly.pdbx_strand_id
1 'polypeptide(L)'
;MWNKNAQAAAAIIIVAVLLLGYLILMPPKDKCQIFPDSQSCKNATEIEGKTLLLSETPGLLQPIEESAEYKISAIDLFNRENTEVPVKLDAEAVIEKSWFNSKTIEEEFIVPGRAIKVTLFLGISEASELAALSVILNGKIITRVVGPGVHVIDLPESKIKHTNTLKLAASIPLLPGNLNKFRIGSLMLKQRYSLTQPEIGRSFVIEQDSNDISSAELKFDADCYSSDALQVQLNDKPVLNEKICTGFTGSVKGMLAKDNEITFSSDGNYFIDNIRLKVKFKQRDYTTYYFAIDKDNYDKISEGKVLAMLALRFPDTEHKEITIYVNGNPVNIDTEKVDYKTSISRLLLKGQNSIKVVPDTKVSIGKIEVNLE
;
A
#
# COMPACT_ATOMS: atom_id res chain seq x y z
N MET A 1 6.90 86.13 10.28
CA MET A 1 5.58 85.47 10.29
C MET A 1 5.31 84.89 8.91
N TRP A 2 5.51 83.59 8.73
CA TRP A 2 5.15 82.92 7.48
C TRP A 2 3.64 82.67 7.46
N ASN A 3 2.99 83.12 6.40
CA ASN A 3 1.55 83.09 6.22
C ASN A 3 1.10 81.62 6.13
N LYS A 4 0.47 81.09 7.19
CA LYS A 4 0.03 79.69 7.28
C LYS A 4 -0.87 79.27 6.10
N ASN A 5 -1.54 80.23 5.46
CA ASN A 5 -2.38 79.98 4.30
C ASN A 5 -1.56 79.66 3.03
N ALA A 6 -0.34 80.19 2.90
CA ALA A 6 0.52 79.91 1.75
C ALA A 6 1.12 78.49 1.80
N GLN A 7 1.38 77.97 3.00
CA GLN A 7 1.88 76.60 3.18
C GLN A 7 0.80 75.55 2.89
N ALA A 8 -0.45 75.81 3.28
CA ALA A 8 -1.56 74.92 2.98
C ALA A 8 -1.85 74.86 1.47
N ALA A 9 -1.82 76.00 0.78
CA ALA A 9 -2.03 76.05 -0.67
C ALA A 9 -0.95 75.28 -1.46
N ALA A 10 0.32 75.41 -1.06
CA ALA A 10 1.43 74.70 -1.70
C ALA A 10 1.30 73.17 -1.55
N ALA A 11 0.90 72.69 -0.36
CA ALA A 11 0.72 71.26 -0.11
C ALA A 11 -0.40 70.65 -0.97
N ILE A 12 -1.53 71.35 -1.12
CA ILE A 12 -2.66 70.89 -1.94
C ILE A 12 -2.25 70.75 -3.41
N ILE A 13 -1.49 71.71 -3.93
CA ILE A 13 -1.01 71.69 -5.33
C ILE A 13 -0.05 70.50 -5.54
N ILE A 14 0.86 70.25 -4.61
CA ILE A 14 1.82 69.13 -4.71
C ILE A 14 1.08 67.79 -4.69
N VAL A 15 0.09 67.61 -3.81
CA VAL A 15 -0.72 66.39 -3.76
C VAL A 15 -1.53 66.21 -5.04
N ALA A 16 -2.13 67.28 -5.58
CA ALA A 16 -2.87 67.22 -6.83
C ALA A 16 -1.99 66.81 -8.02
N VAL A 17 -0.77 67.34 -8.11
CA VAL A 17 0.20 66.99 -9.17
C VAL A 17 0.66 65.54 -9.03
N LEU A 18 0.93 65.06 -7.81
CA LEU A 18 1.30 63.67 -7.56
C LEU A 18 0.16 62.69 -7.90
N LEU A 19 -1.07 63.05 -7.57
CA LEU A 19 -2.25 62.25 -7.94
C LEU A 19 -2.45 62.22 -9.47
N LEU A 20 -2.24 63.33 -10.16
CA LEU A 20 -2.30 63.37 -11.63
C LEU A 20 -1.18 62.54 -12.26
N GLY A 21 0.05 62.64 -11.74
CA GLY A 21 1.18 61.84 -12.20
C GLY A 21 0.97 60.34 -11.97
N TYR A 22 0.44 59.98 -10.81
CA TYR A 22 0.06 58.61 -10.49
C TYR A 22 -1.03 58.09 -11.44
N LEU A 23 -2.05 58.89 -11.71
CA LEU A 23 -3.09 58.56 -12.69
C LEU A 23 -2.52 58.38 -14.10
N ILE A 24 -1.50 59.13 -14.52
CA ILE A 24 -0.89 58.97 -15.85
C ILE A 24 -0.06 57.68 -15.91
N LEU A 25 0.72 57.38 -14.88
CA LEU A 25 1.64 56.24 -14.81
C LEU A 25 0.95 54.90 -14.50
N MET A 26 -0.30 54.93 -14.02
CA MET A 26 -1.05 53.72 -13.70
C MET A 26 -1.25 52.84 -14.94
N PRO A 27 -1.02 51.51 -14.84
CA PRO A 27 -1.28 50.56 -15.92
C PRO A 27 -2.73 50.65 -16.41
N PRO A 28 -3.00 50.42 -17.71
CA PRO A 28 -4.37 50.50 -18.26
C PRO A 28 -5.38 49.61 -17.53
N LYS A 29 -4.97 48.41 -17.11
CA LYS A 29 -5.84 47.45 -16.39
C LYS A 29 -6.37 48.02 -15.07
N ASP A 30 -5.51 48.70 -14.31
CA ASP A 30 -5.86 49.27 -13.00
C ASP A 30 -6.66 50.57 -13.17
N LYS A 31 -6.38 51.35 -14.23
CA LYS A 31 -7.19 52.53 -14.60
C LYS A 31 -8.64 52.17 -14.88
N CYS A 32 -8.89 51.01 -15.50
CA CYS A 32 -10.24 50.56 -15.84
C CYS A 32 -11.05 50.08 -14.64
N GLN A 33 -10.42 49.71 -13.52
CA GLN A 33 -11.14 49.43 -12.27
C GLN A 33 -11.67 50.71 -11.61
N ILE A 34 -10.98 51.84 -11.80
CA ILE A 34 -11.33 53.13 -11.19
C ILE A 34 -12.24 53.97 -12.10
N PHE A 35 -12.02 53.91 -13.42
CA PHE A 35 -12.79 54.64 -14.43
C PHE A 35 -13.31 53.70 -15.54
N PRO A 36 -14.33 52.87 -15.23
CA PRO A 36 -14.83 51.85 -16.15
C PRO A 36 -15.42 52.43 -17.45
N ASP A 37 -15.93 53.66 -17.43
CA ASP A 37 -16.57 54.30 -18.59
C ASP A 37 -15.61 55.04 -19.53
N SER A 38 -14.30 55.05 -19.23
CA SER A 38 -13.33 55.78 -20.05
C SER A 38 -13.13 55.13 -21.43
N GLN A 39 -13.02 55.96 -22.47
CA GLN A 39 -12.94 55.52 -23.87
C GLN A 39 -11.71 54.61 -24.14
N SER A 40 -10.64 54.76 -23.37
CA SER A 40 -9.44 53.90 -23.42
C SER A 40 -9.66 52.49 -22.85
N CYS A 41 -10.68 52.28 -22.01
CA CYS A 41 -10.99 50.97 -21.43
C CYS A 41 -11.89 50.13 -22.34
N LYS A 42 -12.71 50.77 -23.18
CA LYS A 42 -13.57 50.06 -24.15
C LYS A 42 -12.76 49.35 -25.24
N ASN A 43 -11.57 49.85 -25.56
CA ASN A 43 -10.71 49.28 -26.61
C ASN A 43 -9.74 48.20 -26.13
N ALA A 44 -9.71 47.87 -24.83
CA ALA A 44 -8.79 46.87 -24.26
C ALA A 44 -9.43 45.47 -24.08
N THR A 45 -10.76 45.35 -24.23
CA THR A 45 -11.50 44.07 -24.14
C THR A 45 -12.01 43.55 -25.48
N GLU A 46 -11.86 44.30 -26.56
CA GLU A 46 -12.19 43.85 -27.92
C GLU A 46 -10.93 43.32 -28.63
N ILE A 47 -10.43 42.17 -28.17
CA ILE A 47 -9.61 41.31 -29.01
C ILE A 47 -10.60 40.47 -29.82
N GLU A 48 -10.83 40.87 -31.08
CA GLU A 48 -11.62 40.18 -32.12
C GLU A 48 -12.68 39.17 -31.63
N GLY A 49 -13.91 39.66 -31.42
CA GLY A 49 -15.11 38.84 -31.47
C GLY A 49 -15.38 37.89 -30.30
N LYS A 50 -14.55 37.87 -29.24
CA LYS A 50 -14.74 36.94 -28.11
C LYS A 50 -15.12 37.63 -26.80
N THR A 51 -16.24 37.23 -26.20
CA THR A 51 -16.67 37.69 -24.86
C THR A 51 -16.39 36.61 -23.82
N LEU A 52 -15.54 36.90 -22.82
CA LEU A 52 -15.24 35.99 -21.71
C LEU A 52 -16.30 36.09 -20.60
N LEU A 53 -16.93 34.96 -20.26
CA LEU A 53 -17.96 34.86 -19.23
C LEU A 53 -17.45 34.24 -17.91
N LEU A 54 -16.52 33.28 -18.00
CA LEU A 54 -15.93 32.59 -16.86
C LEU A 54 -14.44 32.33 -17.16
N SER A 55 -13.57 32.48 -16.16
CA SER A 55 -12.15 32.09 -16.25
C SER A 55 -11.64 31.65 -14.87
N GLU A 56 -11.47 30.36 -14.67
CA GLU A 56 -11.09 29.76 -13.39
C GLU A 56 -9.90 28.80 -13.53
N THR A 57 -9.22 28.50 -12.43
CA THR A 57 -8.07 27.58 -12.39
C THR A 57 -8.27 26.51 -11.31
N PRO A 58 -8.99 25.40 -11.61
CA PRO A 58 -9.35 24.40 -10.60
C PRO A 58 -8.17 23.68 -9.96
N GLY A 59 -7.06 23.49 -10.70
CA GLY A 59 -5.91 22.74 -10.23
C GLY A 59 -6.16 21.22 -10.26
N LEU A 60 -5.59 20.50 -9.28
CA LEU A 60 -5.67 19.04 -9.20
C LEU A 60 -7.01 18.59 -8.62
N LEU A 61 -7.75 17.80 -9.41
CA LEU A 61 -8.99 17.14 -9.03
C LEU A 61 -8.75 15.63 -9.02
N GLN A 62 -9.32 14.93 -8.03
CA GLN A 62 -9.21 13.48 -7.90
C GLN A 62 -10.62 12.87 -7.82
N PRO A 63 -10.85 11.74 -8.51
CA PRO A 63 -12.11 11.02 -8.40
C PRO A 63 -12.26 10.50 -6.97
N ILE A 64 -13.49 10.50 -6.48
CA ILE A 64 -13.83 9.98 -5.18
C ILE A 64 -14.75 8.79 -5.39
N GLU A 65 -14.25 7.61 -5.10
CA GLU A 65 -15.11 6.43 -5.00
C GLU A 65 -16.01 6.61 -3.78
N GLU A 66 -17.32 6.34 -3.92
CA GLU A 66 -18.24 6.38 -2.78
C GLU A 66 -17.94 5.27 -1.77
N SER A 67 -17.43 4.16 -2.26
CA SER A 67 -17.01 3.01 -1.45
C SER A 67 -15.94 2.18 -2.14
N ALA A 68 -15.06 1.60 -1.35
CA ALA A 68 -14.07 0.62 -1.79
C ALA A 68 -14.21 -0.66 -0.95
N GLU A 69 -13.91 -1.81 -1.57
CA GLU A 69 -13.85 -3.11 -0.90
C GLU A 69 -12.46 -3.74 -1.10
N TYR A 70 -11.76 -3.97 0.01
CA TYR A 70 -10.44 -4.59 0.02
C TYR A 70 -10.57 -6.05 0.44
N LYS A 71 -10.15 -6.97 -0.43
CA LYS A 71 -10.13 -8.41 -0.16
C LYS A 71 -8.74 -8.81 0.32
N ILE A 72 -8.68 -9.48 1.48
CA ILE A 72 -7.43 -9.96 2.07
C ILE A 72 -7.41 -11.49 1.95
N SER A 73 -6.24 -12.06 1.68
CA SER A 73 -6.05 -13.50 1.54
C SER A 73 -6.39 -14.25 2.83
N ALA A 74 -6.90 -15.47 2.72
CA ALA A 74 -7.12 -16.35 3.86
C ALA A 74 -5.86 -16.60 4.71
N ILE A 75 -6.09 -16.96 5.97
CA ILE A 75 -5.10 -17.11 7.03
C ILE A 75 -5.33 -18.46 7.73
N ASP A 76 -4.27 -19.22 7.94
CA ASP A 76 -4.27 -20.46 8.73
C ASP A 76 -3.35 -20.22 9.92
N LEU A 77 -3.93 -20.01 11.10
CA LEU A 77 -3.23 -19.97 12.36
C LEU A 77 -3.22 -21.37 12.93
N PHE A 78 -2.05 -21.89 13.24
CA PHE A 78 -1.96 -23.23 13.76
C PHE A 78 -0.81 -23.42 14.73
N ASN A 79 -1.03 -24.34 15.66
CA ASN A 79 -0.03 -24.93 16.51
C ASN A 79 -0.04 -26.43 16.24
N ARG A 80 0.70 -26.85 15.21
CA ARG A 80 0.76 -28.25 14.78
C ARG A 80 1.93 -28.92 15.45
N GLU A 81 1.63 -29.96 16.19
CA GLU A 81 2.61 -30.98 16.51
C GLU A 81 2.61 -32.03 15.39
N ASN A 82 3.67 -32.06 14.57
CA ASN A 82 3.75 -33.06 13.51
C ASN A 82 4.28 -34.39 14.06
N THR A 83 3.55 -35.45 13.74
CA THR A 83 3.89 -36.84 14.06
C THR A 83 5.01 -37.33 13.16
N GLU A 84 6.13 -37.66 13.81
CA GLU A 84 7.20 -38.59 13.41
C GLU A 84 7.48 -38.73 11.90
N VAL A 85 8.38 -37.90 11.38
CA VAL A 85 8.87 -37.99 10.00
C VAL A 85 10.17 -38.83 9.97
N PRO A 86 10.19 -39.98 9.26
CA PRO A 86 11.43 -40.70 8.99
C PRO A 86 12.18 -40.04 7.82
N VAL A 87 13.47 -39.79 8.01
CA VAL A 87 14.39 -39.29 6.99
C VAL A 87 15.50 -40.32 6.83
N LYS A 88 15.54 -40.99 5.68
CA LYS A 88 16.67 -41.85 5.34
C LYS A 88 17.83 -40.96 4.90
N LEU A 89 19.00 -41.18 5.49
CA LEU A 89 20.24 -40.52 5.09
C LEU A 89 21.00 -41.45 4.14
N ASP A 90 21.66 -40.88 3.14
CA ASP A 90 22.35 -41.63 2.09
C ASP A 90 23.69 -42.20 2.60
N ALA A 91 23.63 -43.27 3.39
CA ALA A 91 24.82 -43.88 3.96
C ALA A 91 24.85 -45.40 3.80
N GLU A 92 25.14 -45.87 2.58
CA GLU A 92 25.91 -47.10 2.40
C GLU A 92 27.37 -46.72 2.29
N ALA A 93 28.05 -46.63 3.43
CA ALA A 93 29.41 -46.11 3.45
C ALA A 93 30.30 -46.80 4.47
N VAL A 94 31.57 -46.86 4.11
CA VAL A 94 32.65 -47.40 4.93
C VAL A 94 33.35 -46.22 5.60
N ILE A 95 33.36 -46.23 6.93
CA ILE A 95 34.06 -45.26 7.78
C ILE A 95 35.37 -45.88 8.21
N GLU A 96 36.45 -45.13 8.07
CA GLU A 96 37.80 -45.62 8.36
C GLU A 96 38.60 -44.59 9.14
N LYS A 97 39.39 -45.04 10.10
CA LYS A 97 40.36 -44.20 10.80
C LYS A 97 41.67 -44.96 11.01
N SER A 98 42.75 -44.36 10.52
CA SER A 98 44.12 -44.71 10.89
C SER A 98 44.81 -43.48 11.49
N TRP A 99 46.08 -43.61 11.82
CA TRP A 99 46.89 -42.49 12.33
C TRP A 99 47.12 -41.39 11.27
N PHE A 100 47.10 -41.75 9.98
CA PHE A 100 47.44 -40.85 8.87
C PHE A 100 46.25 -40.49 7.97
N ASN A 101 45.17 -41.27 8.02
CA ASN A 101 44.02 -41.08 7.15
C ASN A 101 42.69 -41.20 7.92
N SER A 102 41.67 -40.51 7.45
CA SER A 102 40.31 -40.64 7.96
C SER A 102 39.28 -40.50 6.86
N LYS A 103 38.35 -41.45 6.81
CA LYS A 103 37.14 -41.38 6.00
C LYS A 103 35.95 -41.31 6.95
N THR A 104 35.21 -40.20 6.89
CA THR A 104 34.02 -39.93 7.71
C THR A 104 32.80 -39.79 6.83
N ILE A 105 31.62 -40.05 7.39
CA ILE A 105 30.33 -39.70 6.78
C ILE A 105 29.87 -38.39 7.41
N GLU A 106 29.35 -37.49 6.59
CA GLU A 106 28.83 -36.20 7.03
C GLU A 106 27.59 -35.89 6.22
N GLU A 107 26.44 -35.88 6.89
CA GLU A 107 25.11 -35.73 6.31
C GLU A 107 24.44 -34.49 6.89
N GLU A 108 23.73 -33.75 6.05
CA GLU A 108 22.94 -32.60 6.48
C GLU A 108 21.46 -32.97 6.58
N PHE A 109 20.78 -32.44 7.60
CA PHE A 109 19.33 -32.59 7.74
C PHE A 109 18.69 -31.33 8.29
N ILE A 110 17.46 -31.07 7.85
CA ILE A 110 16.67 -29.91 8.24
C ILE A 110 15.61 -30.34 9.25
N VAL A 111 15.41 -29.52 10.29
CA VAL A 111 14.26 -29.61 11.20
C VAL A 111 13.50 -28.29 11.07
N PRO A 112 12.35 -28.25 10.36
CA PRO A 112 11.70 -27.01 9.97
C PRO A 112 11.05 -26.26 11.15
N GLY A 113 10.75 -26.97 12.24
CA GLY A 113 10.15 -26.41 13.45
C GLY A 113 11.01 -26.59 14.70
N ARG A 114 10.41 -26.41 15.87
CA ARG A 114 11.09 -26.70 17.15
C ARG A 114 11.17 -28.22 17.33
N ALA A 115 12.38 -28.76 17.43
CA ALA A 115 12.59 -30.18 17.69
C ALA A 115 12.00 -30.57 19.06
N ILE A 116 11.18 -31.62 19.06
CA ILE A 116 10.64 -32.27 20.26
C ILE A 116 11.40 -33.57 20.53
N LYS A 117 11.70 -34.35 19.48
CA LYS A 117 12.53 -35.55 19.60
C LYS A 117 13.17 -35.85 18.28
N VAL A 118 14.49 -36.09 18.27
CA VAL A 118 15.19 -36.57 17.08
C VAL A 118 15.95 -37.82 17.45
N THR A 119 15.59 -38.95 16.86
CA THR A 119 16.23 -40.24 17.14
C THR A 119 16.96 -40.71 15.90
N LEU A 120 18.23 -41.05 16.05
CA LEU A 120 19.05 -41.67 15.03
C LEU A 120 19.03 -43.19 15.18
N PHE A 121 18.67 -43.87 14.10
CA PHE A 121 18.78 -45.31 13.92
C PHE A 121 20.01 -45.57 13.05
N LEU A 122 21.02 -46.19 13.65
CA LEU A 122 22.31 -46.45 13.03
C LEU A 122 22.52 -47.96 12.94
N GLY A 123 22.41 -48.52 11.75
CA GLY A 123 22.72 -49.92 11.46
C GLY A 123 24.18 -50.09 11.07
N ILE A 124 24.96 -50.79 11.89
CA ILE A 124 26.35 -51.14 11.64
C ILE A 124 26.42 -52.60 11.23
N SER A 125 26.85 -52.88 10.00
CA SER A 125 26.98 -54.26 9.50
C SER A 125 28.31 -54.89 9.87
N GLU A 126 29.39 -54.11 9.93
CA GLU A 126 30.73 -54.56 10.33
C GLU A 126 31.42 -53.52 11.22
N ALA A 127 32.14 -53.96 12.24
CA ALA A 127 32.91 -53.11 13.15
C ALA A 127 34.20 -53.81 13.61
N SER A 128 35.31 -53.08 13.72
CA SER A 128 36.55 -53.59 14.34
C SER A 128 36.37 -53.81 15.85
N GLU A 129 36.92 -54.91 16.40
CA GLU A 129 36.66 -55.40 17.77
C GLU A 129 36.96 -54.42 18.92
N LEU A 130 37.87 -53.45 18.71
CA LEU A 130 38.28 -52.46 19.72
C LEU A 130 38.02 -51.01 19.29
N ALA A 131 37.28 -50.80 18.21
CA ALA A 131 37.00 -49.46 17.70
C ALA A 131 35.68 -48.91 18.27
N ALA A 132 35.63 -47.59 18.44
CA ALA A 132 34.40 -46.88 18.77
C ALA A 132 34.05 -45.91 17.64
N LEU A 133 32.78 -45.87 17.25
CA LEU A 133 32.27 -44.92 16.27
C LEU A 133 31.64 -43.75 17.01
N SER A 134 32.21 -42.56 16.82
CA SER A 134 31.69 -41.31 17.41
C SER A 134 30.58 -40.75 16.54
N VAL A 135 29.46 -40.43 17.19
CA VAL A 135 28.30 -39.77 16.59
C VAL A 135 28.36 -38.30 16.98
N ILE A 136 28.56 -37.44 15.99
CA ILE A 136 28.86 -36.02 16.17
C ILE A 136 27.70 -35.23 15.55
N LEU A 137 27.06 -34.37 16.33
CA LEU A 137 26.00 -33.48 15.87
C LEU A 137 26.48 -32.04 16.01
N ASN A 138 26.46 -31.27 14.91
CA ASN A 138 26.83 -29.86 14.89
C ASN A 138 28.22 -29.62 15.54
N GLY A 139 29.18 -30.50 15.22
CA GLY A 139 30.56 -30.45 15.74
C GLY A 139 30.76 -30.96 17.17
N LYS A 140 29.70 -31.38 17.89
CA LYS A 140 29.80 -31.92 19.25
C LYS A 140 29.54 -33.42 19.28
N ILE A 141 30.42 -34.17 19.93
CA ILE A 141 30.22 -35.61 20.18
C ILE A 141 28.97 -35.77 21.06
N ILE A 142 28.02 -36.58 20.60
CA ILE A 142 26.80 -36.94 21.33
C ILE A 142 26.98 -38.26 22.05
N THR A 143 27.47 -39.28 21.34
CA THR A 143 27.71 -40.61 21.89
C THR A 143 28.81 -41.33 21.12
N ARG A 144 29.23 -42.48 21.65
CA ARG A 144 30.13 -43.43 20.99
C ARG A 144 29.49 -44.81 21.01
N VAL A 145 29.43 -45.46 19.84
CA VAL A 145 28.88 -46.82 19.70
C VAL A 145 30.01 -47.80 19.38
N VAL A 146 29.85 -49.05 19.82
CA VAL A 146 30.84 -50.12 19.66
C VAL A 146 30.11 -51.36 19.14
N GLY A 147 30.75 -52.08 18.22
CA GLY A 147 30.24 -53.34 17.67
C GLY A 147 29.17 -53.19 16.58
N PRO A 148 28.87 -54.29 15.87
CA PRO A 148 27.81 -54.35 14.87
C PRO A 148 26.42 -54.34 15.52
N GLY A 149 25.38 -54.12 14.71
CA GLY A 149 23.98 -54.12 15.13
C GLY A 149 23.26 -52.79 14.89
N VAL A 150 22.02 -52.70 15.35
CA VAL A 150 21.21 -51.48 15.28
C VAL A 150 21.35 -50.71 16.58
N HIS A 151 21.84 -49.48 16.48
CA HIS A 151 21.99 -48.56 17.60
C HIS A 151 20.92 -47.46 17.49
N VAL A 152 20.18 -47.25 18.57
CA VAL A 152 19.15 -46.20 18.68
C VAL A 152 19.70 -45.09 19.57
N ILE A 153 19.84 -43.90 19.01
CA ILE A 153 20.53 -42.78 19.65
C ILE A 153 19.59 -41.58 19.67
N ASP A 154 19.16 -41.18 20.86
CA ASP A 154 18.41 -39.94 21.03
C ASP A 154 19.36 -38.74 20.93
N LEU A 155 19.12 -37.87 19.94
CA LEU A 155 19.88 -36.64 19.76
C LEU A 155 19.30 -35.55 20.69
N PRO A 156 20.15 -34.83 21.43
CA PRO A 156 19.69 -33.85 22.40
C PRO A 156 19.04 -32.65 21.70
N GLU A 157 17.76 -32.39 22.02
CA GLU A 157 16.94 -31.30 21.47
C GLU A 157 17.64 -29.94 21.54
N SER A 158 18.33 -29.66 22.66
CA SER A 158 19.06 -28.41 22.89
C SER A 158 20.23 -28.16 21.94
N LYS A 159 20.66 -29.17 21.18
CA LYS A 159 21.72 -29.05 20.17
C LYS A 159 21.19 -29.09 18.73
N ILE A 160 19.89 -29.29 18.54
CA ILE A 160 19.25 -29.30 17.22
C ILE A 160 18.95 -27.86 16.79
N LYS A 161 19.33 -27.54 15.56
CA LYS A 161 19.09 -26.26 14.88
C LYS A 161 18.12 -26.46 13.71
N HIS A 162 17.84 -25.40 12.97
CA HIS A 162 17.09 -25.51 11.71
C HIS A 162 17.84 -26.39 10.69
N THR A 163 19.12 -26.12 10.48
CA THR A 163 20.02 -26.94 9.65
C THR A 163 21.06 -27.62 10.55
N ASN A 164 21.21 -28.93 10.42
CA ASN A 164 22.08 -29.75 11.26
C ASN A 164 23.03 -30.57 10.43
N THR A 165 24.23 -30.78 10.96
CA THR A 165 25.24 -31.66 10.38
C THR A 165 25.45 -32.86 11.31
N LEU A 166 25.19 -34.06 10.80
CA LEU A 166 25.47 -35.32 11.45
C LEU A 166 26.74 -35.92 10.87
N LYS A 167 27.77 -36.10 11.70
CA LYS A 167 29.04 -36.70 11.31
C LYS A 167 29.30 -37.98 12.08
N LEU A 168 29.71 -39.02 11.35
CA LEU A 168 30.14 -40.30 11.92
C LEU A 168 31.64 -40.47 11.69
N ALA A 169 32.39 -40.73 12.77
CA ALA A 169 33.84 -40.85 12.72
C ALA A 169 34.37 -41.97 13.64
N ALA A 170 35.19 -42.86 13.09
CA ALA A 170 35.84 -43.92 13.87
C ALA A 170 36.94 -43.37 14.80
N SER A 171 37.14 -44.02 15.95
CA SER A 171 38.21 -43.69 16.89
C SER A 171 39.59 -43.98 16.32
N ILE A 172 40.61 -43.29 16.84
CA ILE A 172 42.01 -43.57 16.48
C ILE A 172 42.43 -44.94 17.06
N PRO A 173 43.08 -45.81 16.27
CA PRO A 173 43.61 -47.10 16.76
C PRO A 173 44.70 -46.89 17.82
N LEU A 174 44.78 -47.79 18.81
CA LEU A 174 45.80 -47.73 19.88
C LEU A 174 47.24 -47.91 19.36
N LEU A 175 47.44 -48.72 18.32
CA LEU A 175 48.75 -49.00 17.74
C LEU A 175 48.89 -48.36 16.36
N PRO A 176 50.05 -47.77 16.02
CA PRO A 176 50.32 -47.26 14.68
C PRO A 176 50.30 -48.41 13.66
N GLY A 177 49.71 -48.16 12.49
CA GLY A 177 49.56 -49.15 11.41
C GLY A 177 48.23 -49.92 11.41
N ASN A 178 47.48 -49.92 12.52
CA ASN A 178 46.14 -50.50 12.54
C ASN A 178 45.12 -49.59 11.86
N LEU A 179 44.02 -50.20 11.40
CA LEU A 179 42.90 -49.51 10.76
C LEU A 179 41.61 -49.85 11.52
N ASN A 180 40.96 -48.83 12.08
CA ASN A 180 39.62 -48.97 12.62
C ASN A 180 38.61 -48.77 11.49
N LYS A 181 37.73 -49.74 11.28
CA LYS A 181 36.78 -49.75 10.16
C LYS A 181 35.36 -50.04 10.66
N PHE A 182 34.41 -49.30 10.11
CA PHE A 182 32.98 -49.56 10.26
C PHE A 182 32.31 -49.58 8.89
N ARG A 183 31.41 -50.53 8.66
CA ARG A 183 30.51 -50.51 7.51
C ARG A 183 29.11 -50.14 8.01
N ILE A 184 28.57 -49.04 7.51
CA ILE A 184 27.22 -48.59 7.82
C ILE A 184 26.27 -49.22 6.81
N GLY A 185 25.30 -49.98 7.32
CA GLY A 185 24.25 -50.61 6.51
C GLY A 185 22.96 -49.78 6.46
N SER A 186 22.69 -48.96 7.47
CA SER A 186 21.58 -48.03 7.46
C SER A 186 21.81 -46.82 8.34
N LEU A 187 21.31 -45.68 7.89
CA LEU A 187 21.30 -44.44 8.63
C LEU A 187 19.94 -43.77 8.44
N MET A 188 19.15 -43.69 9.52
CA MET A 188 17.81 -43.13 9.47
C MET A 188 17.58 -42.23 10.67
N LEU A 189 17.06 -41.04 10.42
CA LEU A 189 16.58 -40.13 11.46
C LEU A 189 15.07 -40.25 11.57
N LYS A 190 14.56 -40.25 12.79
CA LYS A 190 13.14 -40.10 13.08
C LYS A 190 12.96 -38.78 13.82
N GLN A 191 12.24 -37.85 13.21
CA GLN A 191 12.09 -36.49 13.70
C GLN A 191 10.66 -36.23 14.17
N ARG A 192 10.51 -35.66 15.37
CA ARG A 192 9.26 -35.08 15.88
C ARG A 192 9.54 -33.61 16.18
N TYR A 193 8.74 -32.72 15.63
CA TYR A 193 8.88 -31.28 15.80
C TYR A 193 7.52 -30.59 15.82
N SER A 194 7.43 -29.43 16.47
CA SER A 194 6.27 -28.56 16.39
C SER A 194 6.49 -27.44 15.37
N LEU A 195 5.48 -27.22 14.54
CA LEU A 195 5.38 -26.09 13.62
C LEU A 195 4.26 -25.17 14.14
N THR A 196 4.60 -23.93 14.43
CA THR A 196 3.67 -22.97 14.99
C THR A 196 3.63 -21.73 14.11
N GLN A 197 2.42 -21.30 13.78
CA GLN A 197 2.13 -20.03 13.13
C GLN A 197 1.07 -19.31 13.96
N PRO A 198 1.44 -18.81 15.16
CA PRO A 198 0.50 -18.21 16.08
C PRO A 198 0.05 -16.81 15.63
N GLU A 199 0.74 -16.21 14.67
CA GLU A 199 0.51 -14.84 14.23
C GLU A 199 0.78 -14.69 12.72
N ILE A 200 -0.11 -13.97 12.03
CA ILE A 200 0.02 -13.61 10.62
C ILE A 200 -0.47 -12.18 10.39
N GLY A 201 0.40 -11.33 9.84
CA GLY A 201 0.08 -10.00 9.34
C GLY A 201 -0.22 -9.97 7.82
N ARG A 202 -1.06 -9.01 7.40
CA ARG A 202 -1.33 -8.67 6.00
C ARG A 202 -1.40 -7.16 5.84
N SER A 203 -0.64 -6.64 4.88
CA SER A 203 -0.63 -5.21 4.56
C SER A 203 -1.56 -4.88 3.39
N PHE A 204 -2.18 -3.70 3.43
CA PHE A 204 -2.97 -3.14 2.33
C PHE A 204 -2.95 -1.62 2.36
N VAL A 205 -3.19 -0.99 1.21
CA VAL A 205 -3.15 0.47 1.04
C VAL A 205 -4.54 1.00 0.70
N ILE A 206 -4.93 2.11 1.34
CA ILE A 206 -6.13 2.89 1.00
C ILE A 206 -5.65 4.16 0.30
N GLU A 207 -6.04 4.33 -0.96
CA GLU A 207 -5.59 5.48 -1.79
C GLU A 207 -6.20 6.82 -1.35
N GLN A 208 -7.43 6.80 -0.82
CA GLN A 208 -8.12 7.98 -0.35
C GLN A 208 -7.68 8.40 1.07
N ASP A 209 -7.86 9.68 1.41
CA ASP A 209 -7.53 10.18 2.74
C ASP A 209 -8.42 9.53 3.82
N SER A 210 -7.78 9.02 4.87
CA SER A 210 -8.44 8.52 6.08
C SER A 210 -9.48 9.47 6.68
N ASN A 211 -9.29 10.78 6.52
CA ASN A 211 -10.21 11.82 7.00
C ASN A 211 -11.54 11.83 6.22
N ASP A 212 -11.53 11.32 5.00
CA ASP A 212 -12.72 11.19 4.16
C ASP A 212 -13.51 9.93 4.47
N ILE A 213 -13.04 9.03 5.34
CA ILE A 213 -13.76 7.80 5.65
C ILE A 213 -15.01 8.11 6.48
N SER A 214 -16.19 7.82 5.91
CA SER A 214 -17.48 7.97 6.59
C SER A 214 -17.78 6.76 7.48
N SER A 215 -17.51 5.55 6.99
CA SER A 215 -17.60 4.29 7.74
C SER A 215 -16.60 3.26 7.22
N ALA A 216 -16.14 2.37 8.09
CA ALA A 216 -15.33 1.22 7.70
C ALA A 216 -15.76 -0.01 8.48
N GLU A 217 -16.01 -1.11 7.78
CA GLU A 217 -16.48 -2.39 8.34
C GLU A 217 -15.53 -3.51 7.92
N LEU A 218 -14.94 -4.19 8.91
CA LEU A 218 -14.19 -5.41 8.71
C LEU A 218 -15.14 -6.60 8.86
N LYS A 219 -15.10 -7.51 7.89
CA LYS A 219 -15.82 -8.78 7.92
C LYS A 219 -14.89 -9.94 7.58
N PHE A 220 -15.00 -11.04 8.29
CA PHE A 220 -14.32 -12.30 7.96
C PHE A 220 -15.13 -13.47 8.51
N ASP A 221 -14.92 -14.65 7.94
CA ASP A 221 -15.45 -15.91 8.48
C ASP A 221 -14.29 -16.66 9.17
N ALA A 222 -14.60 -17.45 10.21
CA ALA A 222 -13.58 -18.10 11.02
C ALA A 222 -14.03 -19.49 11.45
N ASP A 223 -13.23 -20.50 11.14
CA ASP A 223 -13.37 -21.87 11.64
C ASP A 223 -12.36 -22.09 12.78
N CYS A 224 -12.86 -22.41 13.97
CA CYS A 224 -12.01 -22.65 15.14
C CYS A 224 -11.87 -24.16 15.40
N TYR A 225 -10.65 -24.63 15.67
CA TYR A 225 -10.37 -26.01 16.06
C TYR A 225 -9.78 -26.10 17.48
N SER A 226 -9.93 -25.03 18.26
CA SER A 226 -9.34 -24.87 19.59
C SER A 226 -10.24 -24.06 20.52
N SER A 227 -9.89 -23.99 21.81
CA SER A 227 -10.61 -23.18 22.81
C SER A 227 -10.04 -21.77 22.98
N ASP A 228 -8.88 -21.50 22.42
CA ASP A 228 -8.13 -20.26 22.61
C ASP A 228 -8.80 -19.09 21.87
N ALA A 229 -8.60 -17.87 22.37
CA ALA A 229 -9.18 -16.67 21.75
C ALA A 229 -8.47 -16.32 20.44
N LEU A 230 -9.22 -15.76 19.49
CA LEU A 230 -8.68 -15.10 18.32
C LEU A 230 -8.48 -13.62 18.63
N GLN A 231 -7.27 -13.13 18.41
CA GLN A 231 -6.93 -11.72 18.48
C GLN A 231 -6.83 -11.16 17.06
N VAL A 232 -7.49 -10.04 16.82
CA VAL A 232 -7.39 -9.30 15.56
C VAL A 232 -7.00 -7.87 15.88
N GLN A 233 -5.95 -7.39 15.24
CA GLN A 233 -5.46 -6.03 15.38
C GLN A 233 -5.38 -5.37 14.00
N LEU A 234 -5.64 -4.06 13.97
CA LEU A 234 -5.50 -3.24 12.77
C LEU A 234 -4.66 -2.02 13.14
N ASN A 235 -3.47 -1.89 12.55
CA ASN A 235 -2.49 -0.85 12.88
C ASN A 235 -2.24 -0.78 14.39
N ASP A 236 -1.89 -1.92 14.99
CA ASP A 236 -1.64 -2.11 16.43
C ASP A 236 -2.83 -1.80 17.36
N LYS A 237 -4.03 -1.51 16.81
CA LYS A 237 -5.24 -1.29 17.59
C LYS A 237 -6.09 -2.56 17.65
N PRO A 238 -6.55 -2.97 18.84
CA PRO A 238 -7.37 -4.18 18.98
C PRO A 238 -8.74 -3.99 18.32
N VAL A 239 -9.10 -4.92 17.44
CA VAL A 239 -10.42 -5.03 16.80
C VAL A 239 -11.25 -6.11 17.48
N LEU A 240 -10.63 -7.24 17.79
CA LEU A 240 -11.27 -8.42 18.38
C LEU A 240 -10.31 -9.10 19.36
N ASN A 241 -10.84 -9.61 20.47
CA ASN A 241 -10.12 -10.53 21.36
C ASN A 241 -11.12 -11.45 22.06
N GLU A 242 -11.62 -12.44 21.35
CA GLU A 242 -12.57 -13.42 21.87
C GLU A 242 -12.53 -14.71 21.05
N LYS A 243 -13.21 -15.75 21.54
CA LYS A 243 -13.37 -17.00 20.79
C LYS A 243 -14.51 -16.83 19.77
N ILE A 244 -14.20 -16.93 18.47
CA ILE A 244 -15.19 -16.81 17.40
C ILE A 244 -15.02 -17.93 16.36
N CYS A 245 -16.09 -18.67 16.08
CA CYS A 245 -16.04 -19.88 15.24
C CYS A 245 -17.05 -19.87 14.09
N THR A 246 -17.54 -18.67 13.73
CA THR A 246 -18.52 -18.49 12.66
C THR A 246 -18.14 -17.32 11.77
N GLY A 247 -17.80 -16.17 12.35
CA GLY A 247 -17.33 -15.00 11.63
C GLY A 247 -17.57 -13.71 12.40
N PHE A 248 -16.86 -12.66 12.02
CA PHE A 248 -16.89 -11.35 12.65
C PHE A 248 -17.43 -10.31 11.66
N THR A 249 -18.15 -9.33 12.16
CA THR A 249 -18.45 -8.09 11.44
C THR A 249 -18.40 -6.94 12.43
N GLY A 250 -17.50 -5.97 12.23
CA GLY A 250 -17.31 -4.89 13.17
C GLY A 250 -16.78 -3.62 12.52
N SER A 251 -17.11 -2.49 13.13
CA SER A 251 -16.63 -1.18 12.69
C SER A 251 -15.16 -0.99 13.08
N VAL A 252 -14.34 -0.59 12.11
CA VAL A 252 -12.91 -0.28 12.30
C VAL A 252 -12.60 1.18 11.94
N LYS A 253 -13.63 2.04 11.91
CA LYS A 253 -13.48 3.46 11.66
C LYS A 253 -12.53 4.10 12.70
N GLY A 254 -11.59 4.92 12.24
CA GLY A 254 -10.60 5.59 13.10
C GLY A 254 -9.37 4.73 13.44
N MET A 255 -9.33 3.48 12.96
CA MET A 255 -8.15 2.62 13.03
C MET A 255 -7.33 2.66 11.73
N LEU A 256 -7.97 3.05 10.61
CA LEU A 256 -7.37 3.09 9.29
C LEU A 256 -6.43 4.28 9.08
N ALA A 257 -5.37 4.02 8.32
CA ALA A 257 -4.42 4.98 7.78
C ALA A 257 -4.29 4.77 6.26
N LYS A 258 -3.32 5.44 5.63
CA LYS A 258 -3.00 5.20 4.20
C LYS A 258 -2.44 3.79 4.01
N ASP A 259 -1.37 3.48 4.73
CA ASP A 259 -0.77 2.15 4.79
C ASP A 259 -1.32 1.44 6.02
N ASN A 260 -1.83 0.23 5.84
CA ASN A 260 -2.47 -0.53 6.91
C ASN A 260 -1.88 -1.92 7.03
N GLU A 261 -1.85 -2.44 8.25
CA GLU A 261 -1.54 -3.82 8.56
C GLU A 261 -2.64 -4.40 9.45
N ILE A 262 -3.21 -5.52 9.03
CA ILE A 262 -4.12 -6.33 9.85
C ILE A 262 -3.37 -7.59 10.30
N THR A 263 -3.39 -7.83 11.60
CA THR A 263 -2.71 -8.96 12.23
C THR A 263 -3.73 -9.85 12.92
N PHE A 264 -3.66 -11.13 12.63
CA PHE A 264 -4.44 -12.17 13.28
C PHE A 264 -3.51 -13.03 14.11
N SER A 265 -3.86 -13.28 15.37
CA SER A 265 -3.06 -14.12 16.25
C SER A 265 -3.90 -14.97 17.20
N SER A 266 -3.41 -16.16 17.51
CA SER A 266 -4.00 -17.07 18.49
C SER A 266 -2.97 -18.12 18.92
N ASP A 267 -3.06 -18.57 20.18
CA ASP A 267 -2.35 -19.77 20.63
C ASP A 267 -2.98 -21.07 20.11
N GLY A 268 -4.21 -20.96 19.58
CA GLY A 268 -5.00 -22.05 19.05
C GLY A 268 -4.90 -22.23 17.54
N ASN A 269 -5.82 -23.06 17.02
CA ASN A 269 -5.93 -23.38 15.60
C ASN A 269 -7.17 -22.68 15.00
N TYR A 270 -6.96 -21.85 13.99
CA TYR A 270 -7.98 -21.10 13.28
C TYR A 270 -7.73 -21.08 11.78
N PHE A 271 -8.78 -21.32 11.00
CA PHE A 271 -8.80 -20.98 9.58
C PHE A 271 -9.71 -19.78 9.38
N ILE A 272 -9.19 -18.70 8.80
CA ILE A 272 -9.88 -17.43 8.65
C ILE A 272 -9.90 -17.07 7.17
N ASP A 273 -11.08 -16.87 6.61
CA ASP A 273 -11.26 -16.57 5.20
C ASP A 273 -12.31 -15.48 4.96
N ASN A 274 -12.60 -15.22 3.68
CA ASN A 274 -13.54 -14.18 3.23
C ASN A 274 -13.30 -12.80 3.87
N ILE A 275 -12.04 -12.50 4.20
CA ILE A 275 -11.60 -11.29 4.88
C ILE A 275 -11.80 -10.10 3.94
N ARG A 276 -12.69 -9.20 4.34
CA ARG A 276 -13.14 -8.06 3.54
C ARG A 276 -13.19 -6.81 4.42
N LEU A 277 -12.57 -5.75 3.96
CA LEU A 277 -12.72 -4.42 4.52
C LEU A 277 -13.56 -3.58 3.55
N LYS A 278 -14.76 -3.19 3.98
CA LYS A 278 -15.62 -2.27 3.25
C LYS A 278 -15.46 -0.88 3.81
N VAL A 279 -15.01 0.05 2.97
CA VAL A 279 -14.83 1.46 3.33
C VAL A 279 -15.85 2.27 2.54
N LYS A 280 -16.60 3.13 3.22
CA LYS A 280 -17.40 4.19 2.57
C LYS A 280 -16.74 5.51 2.86
N PHE A 281 -16.68 6.35 1.84
CA PHE A 281 -16.11 7.68 1.95
C PHE A 281 -17.22 8.72 2.11
N LYS A 282 -16.87 9.91 2.56
CA LYS A 282 -17.74 11.08 2.59
C LYS A 282 -17.89 11.53 1.14
N GLN A 283 -19.11 11.81 0.71
CA GLN A 283 -19.30 12.55 -0.53
C GLN A 283 -18.65 13.92 -0.32
N ARG A 284 -17.60 14.25 -1.10
CA ARG A 284 -17.12 15.63 -1.16
C ARG A 284 -17.89 16.35 -2.24
N ASP A 285 -18.34 17.55 -1.91
CA ASP A 285 -18.88 18.46 -2.91
C ASP A 285 -17.73 18.94 -3.81
N TYR A 286 -17.81 18.62 -5.09
CA TYR A 286 -16.92 19.21 -6.07
C TYR A 286 -17.23 20.71 -6.25
N THR A 287 -16.19 21.51 -6.45
CA THR A 287 -16.32 22.97 -6.60
C THR A 287 -17.26 23.32 -7.74
N THR A 288 -18.22 24.20 -7.45
CA THR A 288 -19.14 24.77 -8.43
C THR A 288 -18.78 26.22 -8.68
N TYR A 289 -18.48 26.55 -9.94
CA TYR A 289 -18.21 27.89 -10.42
C TYR A 289 -19.49 28.52 -10.95
N TYR A 290 -19.62 29.82 -10.79
CA TYR A 290 -20.81 30.54 -11.21
C TYR A 290 -20.45 31.70 -12.14
N PHE A 291 -21.28 31.95 -13.15
CA PHE A 291 -21.12 33.07 -14.07
C PHE A 291 -22.49 33.58 -14.52
N ALA A 292 -22.54 34.82 -14.99
CA ALA A 292 -23.77 35.47 -15.43
C ALA A 292 -23.73 35.78 -16.93
N ILE A 293 -24.90 35.67 -17.58
CA ILE A 293 -25.11 36.04 -18.98
C ILE A 293 -26.16 37.13 -19.02
N ASP A 294 -25.81 38.30 -19.56
CA ASP A 294 -26.76 39.37 -19.79
C ASP A 294 -27.79 39.02 -20.88
N LYS A 295 -28.87 39.79 -20.94
CA LYS A 295 -29.97 39.55 -21.88
C LYS A 295 -29.50 39.57 -23.34
N ASP A 296 -28.67 40.54 -23.70
CA ASP A 296 -28.28 40.76 -25.09
C ASP A 296 -27.41 39.60 -25.60
N ASN A 297 -26.51 39.10 -24.76
CA ASN A 297 -25.68 37.94 -25.05
C ASN A 297 -26.51 36.64 -25.07
N TYR A 298 -27.47 36.47 -24.16
CA TYR A 298 -28.37 35.32 -24.20
C TYR A 298 -29.22 35.29 -25.47
N ASP A 299 -29.79 36.44 -25.86
CA ASP A 299 -30.63 36.55 -27.05
C ASP A 299 -29.80 36.16 -28.30
N LYS A 300 -28.55 36.66 -28.42
CA LYS A 300 -27.61 36.25 -29.49
C LYS A 300 -27.31 34.74 -29.52
N ILE A 301 -27.13 34.11 -28.35
CA ILE A 301 -26.89 32.67 -28.24
C ILE A 301 -28.14 31.89 -28.67
N SER A 302 -29.31 32.32 -28.20
CA SER A 302 -30.60 31.66 -28.47
C SER A 302 -31.01 31.74 -29.95
N GLU A 303 -30.63 32.82 -30.63
CA GLU A 303 -30.82 33.04 -32.05
C GLU A 303 -29.74 32.35 -32.92
N GLY A 304 -28.72 31.74 -32.30
CA GLY A 304 -27.62 31.08 -33.00
C GLY A 304 -26.64 32.03 -33.68
N LYS A 305 -26.66 33.32 -33.31
CA LYS A 305 -25.73 34.33 -33.84
C LYS A 305 -24.32 34.20 -33.26
N VAL A 306 -24.22 33.66 -32.05
CA VAL A 306 -22.97 33.48 -31.30
C VAL A 306 -23.02 32.13 -30.59
N LEU A 307 -21.89 31.43 -30.50
CA LEU A 307 -21.79 30.16 -29.79
C LEU A 307 -21.12 30.36 -28.43
N ALA A 308 -21.69 29.77 -27.39
CA ALA A 308 -21.00 29.65 -26.13
C ALA A 308 -20.13 28.38 -26.13
N MET A 309 -18.84 28.58 -25.92
CA MET A 309 -17.81 27.55 -25.95
C MET A 309 -17.21 27.38 -24.55
N LEU A 310 -17.28 26.16 -24.02
CA LEU A 310 -16.50 25.72 -22.88
C LEU A 310 -15.10 25.32 -23.37
N ALA A 311 -14.07 26.00 -22.87
CA ALA A 311 -12.68 25.70 -23.15
C ALA A 311 -11.98 25.23 -21.87
N LEU A 312 -11.28 24.10 -21.95
CA LEU A 312 -10.46 23.57 -20.89
C LEU A 312 -9.01 23.52 -21.36
N ARG A 313 -8.11 23.86 -20.45
CA ARG A 313 -6.67 23.71 -20.65
C ARG A 313 -6.06 22.88 -19.54
N PHE A 314 -5.37 21.82 -19.93
CA PHE A 314 -4.68 20.90 -19.04
C PHE A 314 -3.15 21.14 -19.11
N PRO A 315 -2.38 20.76 -18.09
CA PRO A 315 -0.92 20.94 -18.09
C PRO A 315 -0.17 19.83 -18.84
N ASP A 316 -0.82 18.71 -19.18
CA ASP A 316 -0.20 17.51 -19.77
C ASP A 316 -1.11 16.83 -20.80
N THR A 317 -0.61 15.74 -21.40
CA THR A 317 -1.30 14.91 -22.40
C THR A 317 -1.70 13.53 -21.87
N GLU A 318 -1.78 13.33 -20.55
CA GLU A 318 -2.30 12.07 -19.99
C GLU A 318 -3.79 11.88 -20.34
N HIS A 319 -4.28 10.65 -20.29
CA HIS A 319 -5.70 10.39 -20.53
C HIS A 319 -6.56 10.97 -19.40
N LYS A 320 -7.60 11.73 -19.76
CA LYS A 320 -8.46 12.47 -18.83
C LYS A 320 -9.91 12.11 -19.10
N GLU A 321 -10.61 11.67 -18.06
CA GLU A 321 -12.05 11.45 -18.08
C GLU A 321 -12.68 12.34 -17.01
N ILE A 322 -13.52 13.28 -17.44
CA ILE A 322 -14.21 14.21 -16.56
C ILE A 322 -15.64 14.44 -17.03
N THR A 323 -16.54 14.61 -16.09
CA THR A 323 -17.93 15.02 -16.34
C THR A 323 -18.13 16.45 -15.84
N ILE A 324 -18.45 17.37 -16.77
CA ILE A 324 -18.76 18.76 -16.44
C ILE A 324 -20.27 18.97 -16.46
N TYR A 325 -20.84 19.38 -15.34
CA TYR A 325 -22.25 19.71 -15.23
C TYR A 325 -22.46 21.21 -15.45
N VAL A 326 -23.11 21.57 -16.57
CA VAL A 326 -23.55 22.94 -16.87
C VAL A 326 -25.02 23.08 -16.49
N ASN A 327 -25.31 23.84 -15.43
CA ASN A 327 -26.66 23.95 -14.85
C ASN A 327 -27.30 22.58 -14.55
N GLY A 328 -26.49 21.61 -14.12
CA GLY A 328 -26.94 20.24 -13.84
C GLY A 328 -26.99 19.30 -15.05
N ASN A 329 -26.75 19.79 -16.27
CA ASN A 329 -26.69 18.93 -17.47
C ASN A 329 -25.25 18.45 -17.71
N PRO A 330 -25.02 17.13 -17.83
CA PRO A 330 -23.68 16.57 -17.97
C PRO A 330 -23.10 16.79 -19.37
N VAL A 331 -21.80 17.08 -19.41
CA VAL A 331 -20.95 17.12 -20.59
C VAL A 331 -19.76 16.22 -20.28
N ASN A 332 -19.79 15.00 -20.82
CA ASN A 332 -18.72 14.03 -20.63
C ASN A 332 -17.55 14.38 -21.55
N ILE A 333 -16.34 14.35 -21.01
CA ILE A 333 -15.12 14.70 -21.70
C ILE A 333 -14.12 13.57 -21.47
N ASP A 334 -13.75 12.94 -22.56
CA ASP A 334 -12.69 11.93 -22.64
C ASP A 334 -11.65 12.47 -23.64
N THR A 335 -10.44 12.78 -23.17
CA THR A 335 -9.39 13.35 -24.02
C THR A 335 -7.97 13.15 -23.49
N GLU A 336 -7.01 13.12 -24.41
CA GLU A 336 -5.57 13.20 -24.12
C GLU A 336 -4.98 14.56 -24.51
N LYS A 337 -5.81 15.51 -24.99
CA LYS A 337 -5.34 16.81 -25.50
C LYS A 337 -5.09 17.82 -24.37
N VAL A 338 -4.13 18.72 -24.61
CA VAL A 338 -3.83 19.87 -23.74
C VAL A 338 -4.99 20.88 -23.75
N ASP A 339 -5.59 21.12 -24.92
CA ASP A 339 -6.71 22.04 -25.08
C ASP A 339 -7.94 21.26 -25.56
N TYR A 340 -9.06 21.44 -24.85
CA TYR A 340 -10.36 20.87 -25.23
C TYR A 340 -11.39 21.99 -25.34
N LYS A 341 -12.23 21.93 -26.38
CA LYS A 341 -13.32 22.89 -26.59
C LYS A 341 -14.59 22.16 -26.99
N THR A 342 -15.72 22.57 -26.40
CA THR A 342 -17.04 22.08 -26.77
C THR A 342 -18.08 23.18 -26.65
N SER A 343 -19.14 23.12 -27.46
CA SER A 343 -20.24 24.08 -27.37
C SER A 343 -21.18 23.70 -26.23
N ILE A 344 -21.50 24.68 -25.39
CA ILE A 344 -22.46 24.54 -24.29
C ILE A 344 -23.69 25.44 -24.49
N SER A 345 -23.86 26.05 -25.66
CA SER A 345 -24.93 27.03 -25.95
C SER A 345 -26.33 26.58 -25.52
N ARG A 346 -26.65 25.30 -25.70
CA ARG A 346 -27.96 24.71 -25.38
C ARG A 346 -28.18 24.43 -23.89
N LEU A 347 -27.13 24.52 -23.08
CA LEU A 347 -27.16 24.21 -21.65
C LEU A 347 -27.23 25.48 -20.78
N LEU A 348 -27.11 26.65 -21.41
CA LEU A 348 -27.10 27.93 -20.73
C LEU A 348 -28.51 28.45 -20.47
N LEU A 349 -28.66 29.11 -19.34
CA LEU A 349 -29.86 29.81 -18.91
C LEU A 349 -29.62 31.32 -18.97
N LYS A 350 -30.71 32.08 -19.08
CA LYS A 350 -30.64 33.54 -18.95
C LYS A 350 -30.30 33.91 -17.51
N GLY A 351 -29.32 34.80 -17.33
CA GLY A 351 -28.88 35.24 -16.00
C GLY A 351 -27.81 34.33 -15.40
N GLN A 352 -28.02 33.85 -14.17
CA GLN A 352 -27.02 33.07 -13.44
C GLN A 352 -26.91 31.64 -13.96
N ASN A 353 -25.69 31.20 -14.19
CA ASN A 353 -25.33 29.87 -14.63
C ASN A 353 -24.30 29.26 -13.68
N SER A 354 -24.17 27.93 -13.71
CA SER A 354 -23.18 27.20 -12.92
C SER A 354 -22.47 26.12 -13.73
N ILE A 355 -21.20 25.88 -13.37
CA ILE A 355 -20.36 24.79 -13.86
C ILE A 355 -19.82 24.03 -12.66
N LYS A 356 -20.12 22.73 -12.56
CA LYS A 356 -19.52 21.83 -11.58
C LYS A 356 -18.66 20.80 -12.30
N VAL A 357 -17.44 20.59 -11.83
CA VAL A 357 -16.48 19.69 -12.46
C VAL A 357 -16.35 18.43 -11.61
N VAL A 358 -16.64 17.27 -12.19
CA VAL A 358 -16.54 15.97 -11.51
C VAL A 358 -15.52 15.12 -12.25
N PRO A 359 -14.33 14.87 -11.68
CA PRO A 359 -13.34 13.98 -12.27
C PRO A 359 -13.76 12.52 -12.17
N ASP A 360 -13.65 11.78 -13.27
CA ASP A 360 -13.76 10.31 -13.31
C ASP A 360 -12.36 9.68 -13.18
N THR A 361 -11.32 10.39 -13.65
CA THR A 361 -9.90 10.08 -13.38
C THR A 361 -9.16 11.23 -12.69
N LYS A 362 -8.01 10.96 -12.09
CA LYS A 362 -7.16 12.01 -11.49
C LYS A 362 -6.70 12.97 -12.59
N VAL A 363 -7.05 14.25 -12.47
CA VAL A 363 -6.87 15.25 -13.53
C VAL A 363 -6.39 16.57 -12.95
N SER A 364 -5.45 17.22 -13.62
CA SER A 364 -5.07 18.61 -13.31
C SER A 364 -5.64 19.54 -14.37
N ILE A 365 -6.48 20.50 -13.98
CA ILE A 365 -7.06 21.49 -14.90
C ILE A 365 -6.38 22.83 -14.65
N GLY A 366 -5.58 23.26 -15.63
CA GLY A 366 -4.88 24.54 -15.59
C GLY A 366 -5.81 25.72 -15.80
N LYS A 367 -6.83 25.57 -16.65
CA LYS A 367 -7.83 26.62 -16.90
C LYS A 367 -9.18 26.08 -17.35
N ILE A 368 -10.25 26.72 -16.88
CA ILE A 368 -11.61 26.58 -17.40
C ILE A 368 -12.08 27.96 -17.86
N GLU A 369 -12.54 28.05 -19.10
CA GLU A 369 -13.15 29.26 -19.64
C GLU A 369 -14.50 28.99 -20.28
N VAL A 370 -15.39 29.97 -20.17
CA VAL A 370 -16.59 30.05 -21.00
C VAL A 370 -16.47 31.31 -21.83
N ASN A 371 -16.45 31.17 -23.15
CA ASN A 371 -16.33 32.26 -24.10
C ASN A 371 -17.51 32.27 -25.07
N LEU A 372 -17.91 33.44 -25.53
CA LEU A 372 -18.82 33.62 -26.66
C LEU A 372 -17.99 33.85 -27.92
N GLU A 373 -18.17 33.02 -28.95
CA GLU A 373 -17.41 33.04 -30.22
C GLU A 373 -18.34 33.13 -31.45
#